data_AF-A0ABD5QNI1-F1
#
_entry.id   AF-A0ABD5QNI1-F1
#
_cell.length_a   1.000
_cell.length_b   1.000
_cell.length_c   1.000
_cell.angle_alpha   90.00
_cell.angle_beta   90.00
_cell.angle_gamma   90.00
#
_symmetry.space_group_name_H-M   'P 1'
#
loop_
_entity.id
_entity.type
_entity.pdbx_description
1 polymer ?
#
loop_
_entity_poly.entity_id
_entity_poly.type
_entity_poly.pdbx_seq_one_letter_code
_entity_poly.pdbx_strand_id
1 'polypeptide(L)' 'MEFDLPRAAGIVALLIAVGTAGLVGGGMMPLSTTLMMVVPSMVVFGAIVFVVGMKHGEFRATRT' A
#
# COMPACT_ATOMS: atom_id res chain seq x y z
N MET A 1 -1.09 14.17 -15.87
CA MET A 1 -2.01 13.08 -15.53
C MET A 1 -3.02 13.67 -14.58
N GLU A 2 -4.30 13.62 -14.91
CA GLU A 2 -5.34 13.92 -13.93
C GLU A 2 -5.13 12.96 -12.75
N PHE A 3 -5.07 13.48 -11.52
CA PHE A 3 -4.76 12.68 -10.34
C PHE A 3 -5.89 11.68 -10.09
N ASP A 4 -5.77 10.50 -10.69
CA ASP A 4 -6.74 9.42 -10.61
C ASP A 4 -6.55 8.66 -9.29
N LEU A 5 -7.13 9.22 -8.23
CA LEU A 5 -7.10 8.68 -6.87
C LEU A 5 -7.49 7.18 -6.82
N PRO A 6 -8.60 6.72 -7.43
CA PRO A 6 -8.95 5.31 -7.38
C PRO A 6 -7.92 4.43 -8.10
N ARG A 7 -7.34 4.88 -9.21
CA ARG A 7 -6.27 4.14 -9.88
C ARG A 7 -5.02 4.02 -9.01
N ALA A 8 -4.61 5.10 -8.36
CA ALA A 8 -3.42 5.12 -7.50
C ALA A 8 -3.62 4.27 -6.23
N ALA A 9 -4.78 4.36 -5.59
CA ALA A 9 -5.16 3.48 -4.48
C ALA A 9 -5.23 2.01 -4.89
N GLY A 10 -5.73 1.73 -6.10
CA GLY A 10 -5.75 0.37 -6.68
C GLY A 10 -4.36 -0.24 -6.81
N ILE A 11 -3.35 0.56 -7.18
CA ILE A 11 -1.96 0.10 -7.24
C ILE A 11 -1.43 -0.26 -5.84
N VAL A 12 -1.74 0.54 -4.81
CA VAL A 12 -1.36 0.21 -3.42
C VAL A 12 -1.99 -1.11 -2.99
N ALA A 13 -3.27 -1.30 -3.27
CA ALA A 13 -3.97 -2.55 -2.97
C ALA A 13 -3.36 -3.76 -3.71
N LEU A 14 -2.99 -3.59 -4.99
CA LEU A 14 -2.32 -4.62 -5.78
C LEU A 14 -0.97 -5.02 -5.14
N LEU A 15 -0.17 -4.05 -4.70
CA LEU A 15 1.11 -4.32 -4.04
C LEU A 15 0.93 -5.11 -2.74
N ILE A 16 -0.10 -4.75 -1.94
CA ILE A 16 -0.44 -5.50 -0.73
C ILE A 16 -0.84 -6.93 -1.08
N ALA A 17 -1.68 -7.13 -2.10
CA ALA A 17 -2.10 -8.46 -2.53
C ALA A 17 -0.92 -9.33 -3.01
N VAL A 18 -0.02 -8.77 -3.81
CA VAL A 18 1.19 -9.47 -4.28
C VAL A 18 2.11 -9.82 -3.13
N GLY A 19 2.36 -8.89 -2.20
CA GLY A 19 3.19 -9.15 -1.02
C GLY A 19 2.58 -10.23 -0.12
N THR A 20 1.26 -10.20 0.07
CA THR A 20 0.53 -11.22 0.83
C THR A 20 0.66 -12.60 0.18
N ALA A 21 0.45 -12.69 -1.14
CA ALA A 21 0.59 -13.94 -1.88
C ALA A 21 2.01 -14.51 -1.79
N GLY A 22 3.03 -13.65 -1.85
CA GLY A 22 4.43 -14.05 -1.67
C GLY A 22 4.72 -14.61 -0.27
N LEU A 23 4.21 -13.96 0.78
CA LEU A 23 4.39 -14.42 2.16
C LEU A 23 3.69 -15.77 2.41
N VAL A 24 2.45 -15.91 1.93
CA VAL A 24 1.67 -17.15 2.09
C VAL A 24 2.26 -18.29 1.26
N GLY A 25 2.59 -18.03 -0.01
CA GLY A 25 3.16 -19.03 -0.91
C GLY A 25 4.59 -19.46 -0.53
N GLY A 26 5.35 -18.57 0.11
CA GLY A 26 6.70 -18.86 0.58
C GLY A 26 6.77 -19.58 1.93
N GLY A 27 5.67 -19.72 2.66
CA GLY A 27 5.64 -20.41 3.96
C GLY A 27 6.49 -19.75 5.04
N MET A 28 6.79 -18.44 4.91
CA MET A 28 7.70 -17.73 5.81
C MET A 28 7.13 -17.56 7.24
N MET A 29 5.80 -17.60 7.38
CA MET A 29 5.07 -17.40 8.62
C MET A 29 3.74 -18.17 8.61
N PRO A 30 3.13 -18.48 9.78
CA PRO A 30 1.79 -19.04 9.84
C PRO A 30 0.75 -18.13 9.16
N LEU A 31 -0.21 -18.74 8.47
CA LEU A 31 -1.27 -18.02 7.74
C LEU A 31 -2.04 -17.06 8.66
N SER A 32 -2.30 -17.45 9.90
CA SER A 32 -2.98 -16.62 10.90
C SER A 32 -2.20 -15.34 11.20
N THR A 33 -0.88 -15.44 11.39
CA THR A 33 -0.01 -14.27 11.61
C THR A 33 -0.01 -13.35 10.39
N THR A 34 0.11 -13.92 9.18
CA THR A 34 0.08 -13.11 7.95
C THR A 34 -1.24 -12.36 7.81
N LEU A 35 -2.39 -13.04 7.93
CA LEU A 35 -3.70 -12.43 7.68
C LEU A 35 -4.20 -11.52 8.81
N MET A 36 -3.87 -11.82 10.08
CA MET A 36 -4.40 -11.09 11.24
C MET A 36 -3.46 -10.02 11.79
N MET A 37 -2.19 -10.01 11.39
CA MET A 37 -1.20 -9.02 11.87
C MET A 37 -0.52 -8.29 10.72
N VAL A 38 0.05 -9.04 9.77
CA VAL A 38 0.88 -8.45 8.70
C VAL A 38 0.01 -7.70 7.68
N VAL A 39 -1.05 -8.33 7.14
CA VAL A 39 -1.93 -7.67 6.18
C VAL A 39 -2.59 -6.40 6.75
N PRO A 40 -3.16 -6.40 7.98
CA PRO A 40 -3.72 -5.18 8.55
C PRO A 40 -2.69 -4.06 8.71
N SER A 41 -1.48 -4.38 9.18
CA SER A 41 -0.41 -3.38 9.33
C SER A 41 0.09 -2.84 7.98
N MET A 42 0.21 -3.69 6.95
CA MET A 42 0.53 -3.26 5.58
C MET A 42 -0.53 -2.31 5.02
N VAL A 43 -1.82 -2.59 5.26
CA VAL A 43 -2.92 -1.72 4.82
C VAL A 43 -2.85 -0.36 5.50
N VAL A 44 -2.73 -0.33 6.83
CA VAL A 44 -2.64 0.92 7.60
C VAL A 44 -1.41 1.73 7.18
N PHE A 45 -0.24 1.11 7.14
CA PHE A 45 1.00 1.78 6.76
C PHE A 45 0.95 2.27 5.32
N GLY A 46 0.49 1.42 4.38
CA GLY A 46 0.31 1.75 2.97
C GLY A 46 -0.59 2.96 2.77
N ALA A 47 -1.72 3.02 3.50
CA ALA A 47 -2.61 4.17 3.47
C ALA A 47 -1.93 5.46 3.97
N ILE A 48 -1.19 5.39 5.08
CA ILE A 48 -0.47 6.54 5.64
C ILE A 48 0.55 7.08 4.62
N VAL A 49 1.44 6.22 4.10
CA VAL A 49 2.49 6.67 3.17
C VAL A 49 1.92 7.15 1.85
N PHE A 50 0.81 6.56 1.38
CA PHE A 50 0.12 7.00 0.18
C PHE A 50 -0.39 8.44 0.34
N VAL A 51 -1.11 8.73 1.42
CA VAL A 51 -1.64 10.07 1.69
C VAL A 51 -0.51 11.09 1.85
N VAL A 52 0.53 10.76 2.63
CA VAL A 52 1.69 11.65 2.82
C VAL A 52 2.42 11.90 1.50
N GLY A 53 2.63 10.86 0.70
CA GLY A 53 3.28 10.95 -0.61
C GLY A 53 2.51 11.82 -1.60
N MET A 54 1.17 11.68 -1.64
CA MET A 54 0.32 12.55 -2.48
C MET A 54 0.46 14.02 -2.08
N LYS A 55 0.41 14.33 -0.77
CA LYS A 55 0.57 15.71 -0.29
C LYS A 55 1.96 16.28 -0.55
N HIS A 56 3.00 15.45 -0.45
CA HIS A 56 4.35 15.85 -0.84
C HIS A 56 4.44 16.14 -2.36
N GLY A 57 3.80 15.31 -3.19
CA GLY A 57 3.71 15.52 -4.63
C GLY A 57 2.98 16.82 -5.00
N GLU A 58 1.81 17.07 -4.41
CA GLU A 58 1.04 18.32 -4.56
C GLU A 58 1.88 19.54 -4.18
N PHE A 59 2.61 19.48 -3.06
CA PHE A 59 3.49 20.56 -2.62
C PHE A 59 4.57 20.88 -3.66
N ARG A 60 5.23 19.86 -4.23
CA ARG A 60 6.29 20.07 -5.23
C ARG A 60 5.74 20.59 -6.55
N ALA A 61 4.56 20.11 -6.98
CA ALA A 61 3.95 20.51 -8.25
C ALA A 61 3.41 21.95 -8.24
N THR A 62 3.09 22.51 -7.06
CA THR A 62 2.49 23.86 -6.92
C THR A 62 3.47 24.96 -6.52
N ARG A 63 4.69 24.60 -6.07
CA ARG A 63 5.72 25.55 -5.62
C ARG A 63 7.04 25.45 -6.39
N THR A 64 6.98 24.97 -7.64
CA THR A 64 8.10 25.03 -8.61
C THR A 64 7.85 26.15 -9.60
#